data_AF-A0A315B406-F1
#
_entry.id   AF-A0A315B406-F1
#
_cell.length_a   1.000
_cell.length_b   1.000
_cell.length_c   1.000
_cell.angle_alpha   90.00
_cell.angle_beta   90.00
_cell.angle_gamma   90.00
#
_symmetry.space_group_name_H-M   'P 1'
#
loop_
_entity.id
_entity.type
_entity.pdbx_description
1 polymer ?
#
loop_
_entity_poly.entity_id
_entity_poly.type
_entity_poly.pdbx_seq_one_letter_code
_entity_poly.pdbx_strand_id
1 'polypeptide(L)'
;MVSLRCDDINGLLATVAQTDAIYLGVMAAASEGLKDGSLVELNLKPRLRATARFAYVTLAGRTEAPAMAYFRQFLRAHLNE
;
A
#
# COMPACT_ATOMS: atom_id res chain seq x y z
N MET A 1 -7.33 -15.54 -13.45
CA MET A 1 -6.41 -16.60 -13.00
C MET A 1 -5.33 -15.93 -12.16
N VAL A 2 -5.15 -16.34 -10.90
CA VAL A 2 -4.11 -15.82 -10.00
C VAL A 2 -3.02 -16.88 -9.93
N SER A 3 -1.81 -16.58 -10.40
CA SER A 3 -0.68 -17.52 -10.44
C SER A 3 0.06 -17.63 -9.11
N LEU A 4 -0.06 -16.62 -8.25
CA LEU A 4 0.58 -16.55 -6.94
C LEU A 4 -0.33 -15.84 -5.94
N ARG A 5 -0.48 -16.43 -4.75
CA ARG A 5 -1.17 -15.82 -3.62
C ARG A 5 -0.23 -15.81 -2.43
N CYS A 6 0.01 -14.62 -1.88
CA CYS A 6 0.83 -14.41 -0.70
C CYS A 6 0.24 -13.24 0.09
N ASP A 7 0.30 -13.32 1.41
CA ASP A 7 -0.12 -12.23 2.31
C ASP A 7 1.06 -11.32 2.70
N ASP A 8 2.29 -11.70 2.33
CA ASP A 8 3.50 -10.89 2.52
C ASP A 8 3.83 -10.09 1.25
N ILE A 9 3.77 -8.77 1.37
CA ILE A 9 4.04 -7.83 0.29
C ILE A 9 5.50 -7.90 -0.15
N ASN A 10 6.45 -8.08 0.78
CA ASN A 10 7.87 -8.14 0.43
C ASN A 10 8.17 -9.39 -0.40
N GLY A 11 7.60 -10.54 -0.02
CA GLY A 11 7.68 -11.76 -0.82
C GLY A 11 7.08 -11.62 -2.23
N LEU A 12 5.96 -10.88 -2.36
CA LEU A 12 5.37 -10.58 -3.68
C LEU A 12 6.32 -9.73 -4.54
N LEU A 13 6.90 -8.67 -3.98
CA LEU A 13 7.85 -7.80 -4.68
C LEU A 13 9.14 -8.55 -5.06
N ALA A 14 9.66 -9.39 -4.16
CA ALA A 14 10.83 -10.23 -4.42
C ALA A 14 10.56 -11.25 -5.56
N THR A 15 9.31 -11.72 -5.69
CA THR A 15 8.92 -12.59 -6.79
C THR A 15 8.87 -11.84 -8.12
N VAL A 16 8.32 -10.62 -8.12
CA VAL A 16 8.31 -9.74 -9.30
C VAL A 16 9.71 -9.38 -9.75
N ALA A 17 10.64 -9.12 -8.84
CA ALA A 17 12.03 -8.82 -9.18
C ALA A 17 12.77 -9.98 -9.87
N GLN A 18 12.29 -11.22 -9.73
CA GLN A 18 12.95 -12.43 -10.24
C GLN A 18 12.17 -13.12 -11.37
N THR A 19 11.02 -12.58 -11.77
CA THR A 19 10.12 -13.21 -12.75
C THR A 19 9.42 -12.17 -13.61
N ASP A 20 8.68 -12.60 -14.62
CA ASP A 20 7.81 -11.72 -15.43
C ASP A 20 6.45 -11.43 -14.75
N ALA A 21 6.34 -11.65 -13.43
CA ALA A 21 5.11 -11.39 -12.70
C ALA A 21 4.85 -9.88 -12.57
N ILE A 22 3.58 -9.49 -12.67
CA ILE A 22 3.16 -8.09 -12.49
C ILE A 22 2.58 -7.94 -11.08
N TYR A 23 3.16 -7.02 -10.30
CA TYR A 23 2.62 -6.63 -9.00
C TYR A 23 1.55 -5.55 -9.18
N LEU A 24 0.36 -5.79 -8.63
CA LEU A 24 -0.70 -4.81 -8.53
C LEU A 24 -0.97 -4.52 -7.05
N GLY A 25 -0.59 -3.34 -6.58
CA GLY A 25 -0.77 -2.95 -5.18
C GLY A 25 -0.43 -1.48 -4.95
N VAL A 26 -0.23 -1.12 -3.67
CA VAL A 26 0.08 0.27 -3.28
C VAL A 26 1.51 0.61 -3.70
N MET A 27 1.67 1.68 -4.48
CA MET A 27 2.97 2.14 -5.00
C MET A 27 4.01 2.40 -3.89
N ALA A 28 3.57 2.87 -2.73
CA ALA A 28 4.44 3.12 -1.58
C ALA A 28 5.22 1.87 -1.14
N ALA A 29 4.63 0.67 -1.27
CA ALA A 29 5.31 -0.57 -0.92
C ALA A 29 6.47 -0.92 -1.88
N ALA A 30 6.37 -0.50 -3.15
CA ALA A 30 7.41 -0.68 -4.16
C ALA A 30 8.40 0.51 -4.23
N SER A 31 8.33 1.47 -3.29
CA SER A 31 9.06 2.73 -3.40
C SER A 31 10.58 2.55 -3.48
N GLU A 32 11.15 1.55 -2.81
CA GLU A 32 12.59 1.29 -2.86
C GLU A 32 13.00 0.81 -4.26
N GLY A 33 12.32 -0.22 -4.78
CA GLY A 33 12.58 -0.74 -6.12
C GLY A 33 12.32 0.27 -7.24
N LEU A 34 11.38 1.20 -7.04
CA LEU A 34 11.15 2.32 -7.97
C LEU A 34 12.27 3.37 -7.91
N LYS A 35 12.92 3.55 -6.75
CA LYS A 35 14.02 4.51 -6.57
C LYS A 35 15.34 3.98 -7.10
N ASP A 36 15.62 2.69 -6.90
CA ASP A 36 16.85 2.05 -7.39
C ASP A 36 16.74 1.56 -8.85
N GLY A 37 15.54 1.57 -9.42
CA GLY A 37 15.27 1.20 -10.81
C GLY A 37 15.11 -0.30 -11.06
N SER A 38 15.11 -1.13 -10.02
CA SER A 38 14.81 -2.56 -10.11
C SER A 38 13.35 -2.84 -10.44
N LEU A 39 12.46 -1.89 -10.13
CA LEU A 39 11.04 -1.91 -10.50
C LEU A 39 10.69 -0.68 -11.34
N VAL A 40 9.74 -0.86 -12.25
CA VAL A 40 9.21 0.23 -13.10
C VAL A 40 7.69 0.23 -13.06
N GLU A 41 7.10 1.42 -13.04
CA GLU A 41 5.65 1.58 -13.15
C GLU A 41 5.17 1.25 -14.58
N LEU A 42 4.18 0.36 -14.67
CA LEU A 42 3.54 0.03 -15.94
C LEU A 42 2.42 1.05 -16.25
N ASN A 43 2.64 1.85 -17.28
CA ASN A 43 1.67 2.84 -17.75
C ASN A 43 0.52 2.19 -18.53
N LEU A 44 -0.59 1.92 -17.84
CA LEU A 44 -1.79 1.32 -18.43
C LEU A 44 -2.64 2.34 -19.21
N LYS A 45 -3.20 1.89 -20.35
CA LYS A 45 -4.20 2.62 -21.14
C LYS A 45 -5.44 1.72 -21.32
N PRO A 46 -6.61 2.07 -20.74
CA PRO A 46 -6.89 3.26 -19.93
C PRO A 46 -6.16 3.24 -18.58
N ARG A 47 -5.96 4.43 -17.99
CA ARG A 47 -5.32 4.56 -16.67
C ARG A 47 -6.12 3.79 -15.62
N LEU A 48 -5.45 2.93 -14.87
CA LEU A 48 -6.06 2.24 -13.74
C LEU A 48 -6.28 3.24 -12.60
N ARG A 49 -7.55 3.44 -12.22
CA ARG A 49 -7.93 4.27 -11.07
C ARG A 49 -8.28 3.36 -9.89
N ALA A 50 -7.27 2.72 -9.33
CA ALA A 50 -7.41 1.94 -8.09
C ALA A 50 -6.94 2.80 -6.93
N THR A 51 -7.85 3.23 -6.06
CA THR A 51 -7.53 3.98 -4.84
C THR A 51 -7.59 3.08 -3.62
N ALA A 52 -6.54 3.13 -2.80
CA ALA A 52 -6.53 2.43 -1.53
C ALA A 52 -7.26 3.28 -0.49
N ARG A 53 -8.27 2.69 0.17
CA ARG A 53 -9.03 3.39 1.22
C ARG A 53 -8.47 3.01 2.58
N PHE A 54 -7.69 3.90 3.18
CA PHE A 54 -7.17 3.73 4.52
C PHE A 54 -8.15 4.26 5.57
N ALA A 55 -8.26 3.57 6.70
CA ALA A 55 -9.12 3.97 7.80
C ALA A 55 -8.49 3.61 9.15
N TYR A 56 -8.73 4.46 10.14
CA TYR A 56 -8.49 4.11 11.54
C TYR A 56 -9.75 3.44 12.10
N VAL A 57 -9.60 2.20 12.59
CA VAL A 57 -10.70 1.39 13.11
C VAL A 57 -10.45 1.12 14.60
N THR A 58 -11.49 1.30 15.42
CA THR A 58 -11.49 1.01 16.86
C THR A 58 -12.77 0.31 17.26
N LEU A 59 -12.77 -0.36 18.40
CA LEU A 59 -13.95 -1.02 18.95
C LEU A 59 -14.91 0.01 19.54
N ALA A 60 -16.22 -0.18 19.30
CA ALA A 60 -17.24 0.60 19.97
C ALA A 60 -17.16 0.39 21.50
N GLY A 61 -17.34 1.47 22.27
CA GLY A 61 -17.35 1.42 23.73
C GLY A 61 -15.96 1.34 24.39
N ARG A 62 -14.87 1.38 23.62
CA ARG A 62 -13.51 1.52 24.17
C ARG A 62 -13.25 2.96 24.57
N THR A 63 -12.84 3.19 25.82
CA THR A 63 -12.29 4.48 26.24
C THR A 63 -11.02 4.75 25.44
N GLU A 64 -11.01 5.87 24.72
CA GLU A 64 -9.86 6.30 23.93
C GLU A 64 -8.78 6.90 24.83
N ALA A 65 -7.51 6.64 24.53
CA ALA A 65 -6.42 7.34 25.18
C ALA A 65 -6.43 8.82 24.78
N PRO A 66 -6.07 9.78 25.67
CA PRO A 66 -6.00 11.20 25.31
C PRO A 66 -5.09 11.48 24.10
N ALA A 67 -4.05 10.68 23.92
CA ALA A 67 -3.14 10.74 22.76
C ALA A 67 -3.84 10.50 21.41
N MET A 68 -5.02 9.85 21.38
CA MET A 68 -5.74 9.54 20.15
C MET A 68 -6.24 10.79 19.42
N ALA A 69 -6.49 11.89 20.13
CA ALA A 69 -6.85 13.15 19.51
C ALA A 69 -5.71 13.67 18.62
N TYR A 70 -4.48 13.67 19.14
CA TYR A 70 -3.28 14.07 18.40
C TYR A 70 -2.99 13.10 17.25
N PHE A 71 -3.11 11.79 17.50
CA PHE A 71 -2.88 10.79 16.46
C PHE A 71 -3.85 10.91 15.28
N ARG A 72 -5.14 11.18 15.54
CA ARG A 72 -6.11 11.43 14.46
C ARG A 72 -5.79 12.69 13.66
N GLN A 73 -5.32 13.75 14.33
CA GLN A 73 -4.89 14.96 13.64
C GLN A 73 -3.68 14.67 12.75
N PHE A 74 -2.71 13.92 13.27
CA PHE A 74 -1.55 13.46 12.51
C PHE A 74 -1.96 12.62 11.28
N LEU A 75 -2.86 11.64 11.46
CA LEU A 75 -3.38 10.83 10.36
C LEU A 75 -4.06 11.69 9.31
N ARG A 76 -4.93 12.64 9.69
CA ARG A 76 -5.58 13.53 8.72
C ARG A 76 -4.59 14.39 7.92
N ALA A 77 -3.45 14.73 8.51
CA ALA A 77 -2.42 15.53 7.85
C ALA A 77 -1.54 14.71 6.90
N HIS A 78 -1.32 13.42 7.16
CA HIS A 78 -0.33 12.60 6.43
C HIS A 78 -0.96 11.47 5.60
N LEU A 79 -2.23 11.14 5.82
CA LEU A 79 -2.94 10.05 5.15
C LEU A 79 -3.83 10.54 4.00
N ASN A 80 -3.87 11.84 3.73
CA ASN A 80 -4.52 12.38 2.55
C ASN A 80 -3.56 12.26 1.35
N GLU A 81 -4.00 11.54 0.32
CA GLU A 81 -3.42 11.59 -1.04
C GLU A 81 -3.47 13.01 -1.61
#